data_AF-A0A1N7H2B7-F1
#
_entry.id   AF-A0A1N7H2B7-F1
#
_cell.length_a   1.000
_cell.length_b   1.000
_cell.length_c   1.000
_cell.angle_alpha   90.00
_cell.angle_beta   90.00
_cell.angle_gamma   90.00
#
_symmetry.space_group_name_H-M   'P 1'
#
loop_
_entity.id
_entity.type
_entity.pdbx_description
1 polymer ?
#
loop_
_entity_poly.entity_id
_entity_poly.type
_entity_poly.pdbx_seq_one_letter_code
_entity_poly.pdbx_strand_id
1 'polypeptide(L)'
;MGNITKWSVQVKGNRETESIVAVSHQPNGVDLIGTMKSGSRTKVVGGKDSGKFVKRFLGDYRYDPADFHTLTNVVSTDKGTVYPEQGTVRFSATDKKGRINAHTPDGCDWTLTVRGDTAELDPATQTCHTATGDTSLVYWTLVTDDGRHMNAFHAGSTTTPSQPPANTFLYVGALTRSATGKDE
;
A
#
# COMPACT_ATOMS: atom_id res chain seq x y z
N MET A 1 -4.72 18.63 -10.74
CA MET A 1 -3.97 17.91 -11.81
C MET A 1 -2.53 17.78 -11.31
N GLY A 2 -1.87 16.63 -11.49
CA GLY A 2 -0.53 16.41 -10.94
C GLY A 2 0.50 16.08 -12.02
N ASN A 3 1.75 16.44 -11.77
CA ASN A 3 2.87 16.21 -12.68
C ASN A 3 4.06 15.61 -11.93
N ILE A 4 4.75 14.64 -12.52
CA ILE A 4 6.06 14.19 -12.03
C ILE A 4 7.10 15.19 -12.49
N THR A 5 7.77 15.86 -11.55
CA THR A 5 8.78 16.90 -11.83
C THR A 5 10.20 16.34 -11.89
N LYS A 6 10.46 15.22 -11.21
CA LYS A 6 11.73 14.52 -11.29
C LYS A 6 11.51 13.02 -11.19
N TRP A 7 12.17 12.26 -12.05
CA TRP A 7 12.26 10.81 -11.96
C TRP A 7 13.69 10.38 -12.27
N SER A 8 14.25 9.53 -11.41
CA SER A 8 15.59 8.95 -11.60
C SER A 8 15.51 7.46 -11.38
N VAL A 9 16.01 6.68 -12.33
CA VAL A 9 16.07 5.22 -12.28
C VAL A 9 17.50 4.75 -12.45
N GLN A 10 17.93 3.81 -11.61
CA GLN A 10 19.19 3.11 -11.73
C GLN A 10 18.95 1.61 -11.75
N VAL A 11 19.43 0.94 -12.79
CA VAL A 11 19.35 -0.52 -12.92
C VAL A 11 20.75 -1.13 -12.73
N LYS A 12 20.87 -2.08 -11.80
CA LYS A 12 22.07 -2.88 -11.55
C LYS A 12 21.69 -4.36 -11.56
N GLY A 13 22.02 -5.05 -12.65
CA GLY A 13 21.67 -6.47 -12.82
C GLY A 13 20.15 -6.68 -12.85
N ASN A 14 19.62 -7.45 -11.90
CA ASN A 14 18.18 -7.67 -11.74
C ASN A 14 17.51 -6.70 -10.75
N ARG A 15 18.22 -5.68 -10.25
CA ARG A 15 17.70 -4.71 -9.30
C ARG A 15 17.57 -3.35 -9.96
N GLU A 16 16.37 -2.79 -9.91
CA GLU A 16 16.06 -1.41 -10.26
C GLU A 16 15.88 -0.61 -8.97
N THR A 17 16.34 0.62 -8.95
CA THR A 17 16.10 1.58 -7.87
C THR A 17 15.63 2.89 -8.48
N GLU A 18 14.59 3.48 -7.92
CA GLU A 18 13.97 4.70 -8.44
C GLU A 18 13.81 5.79 -7.37
N SER A 19 13.73 7.04 -7.81
CA SER A 19 13.29 8.16 -6.98
C SER A 19 12.39 9.09 -7.80
N ILE A 20 11.32 9.57 -7.19
CA ILE A 20 10.29 10.38 -7.83
C ILE A 20 10.03 11.63 -6.99
N VAL A 21 9.93 12.79 -7.65
CA VAL A 21 9.32 13.99 -7.08
C VAL A 21 8.12 14.33 -7.96
N ALA A 22 6.95 14.47 -7.35
CA ALA A 22 5.72 14.83 -8.02
C ALA A 22 5.07 16.02 -7.33
N VAL A 23 4.40 16.86 -8.12
CA VAL A 23 3.60 17.99 -7.63
C VAL A 23 2.15 17.71 -7.95
N SER A 24 1.29 17.83 -6.94
CA SER A 24 -0.16 17.73 -7.08
C SER A 24 -0.79 19.09 -6.84
N HIS A 25 -1.30 19.71 -7.92
CA HIS A 25 -1.97 21.01 -7.86
C HIS A 25 -3.38 20.84 -7.28
N GLN A 26 -3.61 21.45 -6.11
CA GLN A 26 -4.90 21.40 -5.42
C GLN A 26 -5.84 22.51 -5.88
N PRO A 27 -7.16 22.28 -5.87
CA PRO A 27 -8.16 23.31 -6.24
C PRO A 27 -8.13 24.57 -5.37
N ASN A 28 -7.58 24.48 -4.15
CA ASN A 28 -7.42 25.62 -3.23
C ASN A 28 -6.17 26.47 -3.52
N GLY A 29 -5.44 26.19 -4.61
CA GLY A 29 -4.24 26.92 -5.02
C GLY A 29 -2.95 26.50 -4.31
N VAL A 30 -3.00 25.46 -3.47
CA VAL A 30 -1.81 24.90 -2.80
C VAL A 30 -1.22 23.76 -3.64
N ASP A 31 0.10 23.74 -3.76
CA ASP A 31 0.82 22.62 -4.38
C ASP A 31 1.33 21.66 -3.30
N LEU A 32 1.03 20.38 -3.48
CA LEU A 32 1.53 19.32 -2.59
C LEU A 32 2.67 18.58 -3.29
N ILE A 33 3.81 18.46 -2.61
CA ILE A 33 5.01 17.81 -3.14
C ILE A 33 5.11 16.41 -2.56
N GLY A 34 4.88 15.40 -3.39
CA GLY A 34 5.16 13.99 -3.08
C GLY A 34 6.59 13.64 -3.45
N THR A 35 7.36 13.08 -2.52
CA THR A 35 8.72 12.60 -2.81
C THR A 35 8.86 11.12 -2.44
N MET A 36 9.11 10.27 -3.43
CA MET A 36 9.64 8.93 -3.23
C MET A 36 11.17 9.00 -3.28
N LYS A 37 11.82 8.92 -2.11
CA LYS A 37 13.28 9.05 -2.00
C LYS A 37 14.02 7.80 -2.52
N SER A 38 13.40 6.62 -2.40
CA SER A 38 13.96 5.35 -2.86
C SER A 38 12.84 4.32 -3.02
N GLY A 39 12.56 3.91 -4.26
CA GLY A 39 11.89 2.66 -4.58
C GLY A 39 12.94 1.64 -5.03
N SER A 40 12.76 0.36 -4.73
CA SER A 40 13.52 -0.70 -5.38
C SER A 40 12.60 -1.77 -5.92
N ARG A 41 12.94 -2.31 -7.10
CA ARG A 41 12.22 -3.42 -7.71
C ARG A 41 13.23 -4.48 -8.12
N THR A 42 13.02 -5.71 -7.70
CA THR A 42 13.87 -6.83 -8.13
C THR A 42 13.15 -7.67 -9.19
N LYS A 43 13.69 -7.71 -10.41
CA LYS A 43 13.17 -8.53 -11.51
C LYS A 43 13.27 -10.01 -11.13
N VAL A 44 12.12 -10.67 -11.03
CA VAL A 44 12.04 -12.12 -10.79
C VAL A 44 12.16 -12.84 -12.14
N VAL A 45 13.24 -13.61 -12.33
CA VAL A 45 13.40 -14.49 -13.49
C VAL A 45 12.92 -15.89 -13.09
N GLY A 46 11.82 -16.37 -13.68
CA GLY A 46 11.42 -17.78 -13.56
C GLY A 46 10.63 -18.21 -12.31
N GLY A 47 9.91 -17.31 -11.63
CA GLY A 47 8.82 -17.65 -10.69
C GLY A 47 9.17 -18.45 -9.42
N LYS A 48 10.43 -18.83 -9.20
CA LYS A 48 10.85 -19.76 -8.11
C LYS A 48 11.35 -19.08 -6.83
N ASP A 49 11.53 -17.76 -6.82
CA ASP A 49 12.10 -17.04 -5.66
C ASP A 49 11.06 -16.41 -4.72
N SER A 50 9.75 -16.58 -4.98
CA SER A 50 8.68 -15.90 -4.23
C SER A 50 8.75 -16.15 -2.71
N GLY A 51 9.04 -17.38 -2.27
CA GLY A 51 9.09 -17.74 -0.85
C GLY A 51 10.14 -17.00 -0.01
N LYS A 52 11.28 -16.58 -0.60
CA LYS A 52 12.30 -15.79 0.12
C LYS A 52 11.80 -14.38 0.40
N PHE A 53 11.11 -13.79 -0.56
CA PHE A 53 10.60 -12.43 -0.45
C PHE A 53 9.34 -12.35 0.41
N VAL A 54 8.47 -13.36 0.36
CA VAL A 54 7.27 -13.46 1.22
C VAL A 54 7.59 -13.18 2.68
N LYS A 55 8.68 -13.74 3.21
CA LYS A 55 9.09 -13.54 4.62
C LYS A 55 9.28 -12.07 5.02
N ARG A 56 9.64 -11.19 4.08
CA ARG A 56 9.77 -9.75 4.36
C ARG A 56 8.42 -9.11 4.63
N PHE A 57 7.37 -9.60 3.98
CA PHE A 57 6.03 -9.07 4.11
C PHE A 57 5.32 -9.53 5.39
N LEU A 58 5.60 -10.74 5.87
CA LEU A 58 4.83 -11.36 6.95
C LEU A 58 4.99 -10.64 8.29
N GLY A 59 3.92 -10.41 9.03
CA GLY A 59 3.92 -9.83 10.37
C GLY A 59 2.84 -8.78 10.57
N ASP A 60 2.85 -8.17 11.74
CA ASP A 60 1.96 -7.07 12.07
C ASP A 60 2.62 -5.74 11.71
N TYR A 61 1.89 -4.92 10.96
CA TYR A 61 2.31 -3.57 10.57
C TYR A 61 1.28 -2.57 11.05
N ARG A 62 1.73 -1.34 11.31
CA ARG A 62 0.88 -0.22 11.66
C ARG A 62 1.14 0.91 10.68
N TYR A 63 0.08 1.58 10.25
CA TYR A 63 0.22 2.83 9.53
C TYR A 63 0.89 3.88 10.42
N ASP A 64 1.90 4.54 9.87
CA ASP A 64 2.53 5.69 10.50
C ASP A 64 1.51 6.85 10.62
N PRO A 65 1.72 7.85 11.49
CA PRO A 65 0.81 8.99 11.59
C PRO A 65 0.63 9.71 10.24
N ALA A 66 -0.62 10.09 9.95
CA ALA A 66 -0.94 10.83 8.72
C ALA A 66 -0.32 12.23 8.72
N ASP A 67 0.16 12.65 7.56
CA ASP A 67 0.69 13.99 7.31
C ASP A 67 0.03 14.59 6.07
N PHE A 68 -0.87 15.56 6.31
CA PHE A 68 -1.63 16.25 5.27
C PHE A 68 -0.78 17.22 4.43
N HIS A 69 0.43 17.56 4.87
CA HIS A 69 1.36 18.37 4.06
C HIS A 69 2.07 17.53 3.00
N THR A 70 2.39 16.28 3.31
CA THR A 70 3.03 15.34 2.38
C THR A 70 2.07 14.34 1.74
N LEU A 71 0.80 14.34 2.16
CA LEU A 71 -0.23 13.35 1.83
C LEU A 71 0.12 11.91 2.21
N THR A 72 1.02 11.73 3.19
CA THR A 72 1.37 10.42 3.71
C THR A 72 0.26 9.91 4.60
N ASN A 73 -0.20 8.67 4.37
CA ASN A 73 -1.32 8.04 5.08
C ASN A 73 -2.59 8.90 5.08
N VAL A 74 -2.88 9.58 3.96
CA VAL A 74 -4.13 10.31 3.76
C VAL A 74 -4.92 9.67 2.63
N VAL A 75 -6.11 9.20 2.95
CA VAL A 75 -7.08 8.74 1.95
C VAL A 75 -7.84 9.94 1.41
N SER A 76 -8.00 9.99 0.09
CA SER A 76 -8.85 10.96 -0.60
C SER A 76 -10.01 10.25 -1.30
N THR A 77 -11.16 10.90 -1.39
CA THR A 77 -12.31 10.39 -2.14
C THR A 77 -12.62 11.19 -3.40
N ASP A 78 -13.32 10.57 -4.35
CA ASP A 78 -13.88 11.28 -5.51
C ASP A 78 -14.96 12.31 -5.16
N LYS A 79 -15.37 12.38 -3.88
CA LYS A 79 -16.32 13.35 -3.34
C LYS A 79 -15.62 14.54 -2.65
N GLY A 80 -14.29 14.60 -2.69
CA GLY A 80 -13.51 15.67 -2.07
C GLY A 80 -13.30 15.52 -0.56
N THR A 81 -13.67 14.37 0.02
CA THR A 81 -13.41 14.06 1.42
C THR A 81 -11.97 13.55 1.56
N VAL A 82 -11.28 13.98 2.62
CA VAL A 82 -9.97 13.45 3.00
C VAL A 82 -9.99 13.01 4.46
N TYR A 83 -9.30 11.91 4.77
CA TYR A 83 -9.20 11.39 6.14
C TYR A 83 -7.90 10.60 6.33
N PRO A 84 -7.40 10.47 7.58
CA PRO A 84 -6.19 9.71 7.84
C PRO A 84 -6.44 8.21 7.64
N GLU A 85 -5.54 7.56 6.89
CA GLU A 85 -5.40 6.10 6.90
C GLU A 85 -4.69 5.69 8.20
N GLN A 86 -5.28 4.77 8.95
CA GLN A 86 -4.79 4.41 10.26
C GLN A 86 -5.14 2.97 10.61
N GLY A 87 -4.46 2.44 11.62
CA GLY A 87 -4.70 1.09 12.12
C GLY A 87 -3.56 0.16 11.78
N THR A 88 -3.84 -1.14 11.87
CA THR A 88 -2.85 -2.20 11.68
C THR A 88 -3.24 -3.10 10.52
N VAL A 89 -2.26 -3.75 9.91
CA VAL A 89 -2.48 -4.80 8.91
C VAL A 89 -1.61 -5.99 9.29
N ARG A 90 -2.24 -7.17 9.41
CA ARG A 90 -1.53 -8.43 9.66
C ARG A 90 -1.31 -9.15 8.34
N PHE A 91 -0.06 -9.34 7.96
CA PHE A 91 0.30 -10.13 6.79
C PHE A 91 0.69 -11.54 7.19
N SER A 92 0.00 -12.54 6.64
CA SER A 92 0.29 -13.97 6.86
C SER A 92 0.51 -14.69 5.54
N ALA A 93 1.34 -15.73 5.54
CA ALA A 93 1.52 -16.55 4.35
C ALA A 93 0.29 -17.43 4.16
N THR A 94 -0.31 -17.43 2.97
CA THR A 94 -1.40 -18.36 2.63
C THR A 94 -0.86 -19.61 1.97
N ASP A 95 0.25 -19.49 1.23
CA ASP A 95 0.95 -20.62 0.65
C ASP A 95 2.47 -20.39 0.58
N LYS A 96 3.19 -21.40 0.07
CA LYS A 96 4.63 -21.31 -0.21
C LYS A 96 4.94 -20.75 -1.60
N LYS A 97 3.91 -20.44 -2.41
CA LYS A 97 4.04 -20.04 -3.82
C LYS A 97 4.11 -18.54 -4.01
N GLY A 98 3.92 -17.75 -2.96
CA GLY A 98 4.05 -16.30 -3.02
C GLY A 98 2.79 -15.57 -2.58
N ARG A 99 1.71 -16.27 -2.23
CA ARG A 99 0.49 -15.60 -1.78
C ARG A 99 0.56 -15.28 -0.30
N ILE A 100 0.13 -14.07 0.03
CA ILE A 100 -0.06 -13.60 1.40
C ILE A 100 -1.49 -13.12 1.58
N ASN A 101 -1.98 -13.16 2.81
CA ASN A 101 -3.23 -12.55 3.22
C ASN A 101 -2.92 -11.33 4.07
N ALA A 102 -3.57 -10.21 3.76
CA ALA A 102 -3.58 -9.01 4.57
C ALA A 102 -4.91 -8.96 5.33
N HIS A 103 -4.84 -9.15 6.65
CA HIS A 103 -6.00 -9.07 7.53
C HIS A 103 -6.05 -7.71 8.20
N THR A 104 -7.16 -7.01 8.03
CA THR A 104 -7.41 -5.68 8.63
C THR A 104 -8.39 -5.79 9.83
N PRO A 105 -8.32 -4.89 10.83
CA PRO A 105 -9.10 -4.97 12.06
C PRO A 105 -10.62 -4.91 11.89
N ASP A 106 -11.10 -4.41 10.76
CA ASP A 106 -12.51 -4.44 10.36
C ASP A 106 -13.00 -5.84 9.95
N GLY A 107 -12.12 -6.84 9.96
CA GLY A 107 -12.41 -8.23 9.64
C GLY A 107 -12.21 -8.56 8.15
N CYS A 108 -11.64 -7.65 7.37
CA CYS A 108 -11.39 -7.89 5.96
C CYS A 108 -10.08 -8.65 5.72
N ASP A 109 -10.15 -9.59 4.78
CA ASP A 109 -9.03 -10.40 4.32
C ASP A 109 -8.79 -10.14 2.84
N TRP A 110 -7.56 -9.74 2.51
CA TRP A 110 -7.15 -9.39 1.17
C TRP A 110 -6.01 -10.28 0.72
N THR A 111 -6.17 -10.97 -0.40
CA THR A 111 -5.10 -11.79 -0.99
C THR A 111 -4.18 -10.93 -1.84
N LEU A 112 -2.88 -11.02 -1.58
CA LEU A 112 -1.86 -10.44 -2.44
C LEU A 112 -0.87 -11.51 -2.92
N THR A 113 -0.31 -11.32 -4.11
CA THR A 113 0.78 -12.12 -4.65
C THR A 113 2.09 -11.34 -4.57
N VAL A 114 3.09 -11.94 -3.90
CA VAL A 114 4.44 -11.40 -3.74
C VAL A 114 5.30 -11.74 -4.95
N ARG A 115 5.91 -10.71 -5.53
CA ARG A 115 6.87 -10.79 -6.63
C ARG A 115 8.06 -9.88 -6.32
N GLY A 116 9.14 -10.49 -5.81
CA GLY A 116 10.30 -9.72 -5.35
C GLY A 116 9.94 -8.89 -4.11
N ASP A 117 10.42 -7.65 -4.07
CA ASP A 117 10.13 -6.65 -3.05
C ASP A 117 8.75 -5.98 -3.19
N THR A 118 7.86 -6.52 -4.05
CA THR A 118 6.50 -6.02 -4.25
C THR A 118 5.47 -7.10 -3.90
N ALA A 119 4.36 -6.72 -3.26
CA ALA A 119 3.15 -7.53 -3.15
C ALA A 119 1.98 -6.78 -3.79
N GLU A 120 1.18 -7.46 -4.59
CA GLU A 120 0.08 -6.85 -5.34
C GLU A 120 -1.21 -7.65 -5.16
N LEU A 121 -2.34 -6.95 -5.05
CA LEU A 121 -3.67 -7.53 -4.93
C LEU A 121 -3.94 -8.54 -6.06
N ASP A 122 -4.26 -9.78 -5.67
CA ASP A 122 -4.47 -10.88 -6.63
C ASP A 122 -5.52 -11.87 -6.07
N PRO A 123 -6.71 -11.96 -6.67
CA PRO A 123 -7.13 -11.30 -7.91
C PRO A 123 -7.24 -9.77 -7.78
N ALA A 124 -7.15 -9.06 -8.91
CA ALA A 124 -7.04 -7.60 -8.95
C ALA A 124 -8.22 -6.85 -8.31
N THR A 125 -9.43 -7.41 -8.33
CA THR A 125 -10.58 -6.86 -7.62
C THR A 125 -11.02 -7.82 -6.53
N GLN A 126 -11.10 -7.31 -5.31
CA GLN A 126 -11.61 -8.03 -4.15
C GLN A 126 -12.61 -7.14 -3.42
N THR A 127 -13.61 -7.75 -2.79
CA THR A 127 -14.62 -7.05 -2.00
C THR A 127 -14.76 -7.73 -0.65
N CYS A 128 -14.75 -6.93 0.39
CA CYS A 128 -15.04 -7.31 1.75
C CYS A 128 -16.40 -6.75 2.16
N HIS A 129 -17.23 -7.62 2.73
CA HIS A 129 -18.56 -7.27 3.22
C HIS A 129 -18.52 -7.20 4.75
N THR A 130 -18.85 -6.04 5.31
CA THR A 130 -18.91 -5.83 6.76
C THR A 130 -20.30 -5.35 7.19
N ALA A 131 -20.60 -5.40 8.49
CA ALA A 131 -21.85 -4.83 9.01
C ALA A 131 -21.99 -3.32 8.74
N THR A 132 -20.89 -2.61 8.54
CA THR A 132 -20.84 -1.17 8.29
C THR A 132 -20.91 -0.80 6.81
N GLY A 133 -20.89 -1.79 5.92
CA GLY A 133 -20.90 -1.60 4.47
C GLY A 133 -19.84 -2.43 3.75
N ASP A 134 -19.71 -2.19 2.44
CA ASP A 134 -18.76 -2.93 1.61
C ASP A 134 -17.53 -2.08 1.32
N THR A 135 -16.37 -2.70 1.39
CA THR A 135 -15.11 -2.15 0.91
C THR A 135 -14.66 -2.98 -0.28
N SER A 136 -14.41 -2.35 -1.42
CA SER A 136 -13.79 -3.00 -2.58
C SER A 136 -12.42 -2.41 -2.81
N LEU A 137 -11.42 -3.26 -3.05
CA LEU A 137 -10.13 -2.84 -3.57
C LEU A 137 -10.00 -3.32 -5.00
N VAL A 138 -9.65 -2.41 -5.89
CA VAL A 138 -9.34 -2.69 -7.31
C VAL A 138 -7.84 -2.65 -7.59
N TYR A 139 -7.09 -2.13 -6.62
CA TYR A 139 -5.65 -2.06 -6.65
C TYR A 139 -5.15 -1.96 -5.21
N TRP A 140 -4.17 -2.79 -4.86
CA TRP A 140 -3.36 -2.59 -3.68
C TRP A 140 -1.96 -3.12 -3.97
N THR A 141 -0.96 -2.26 -3.85
CA THR A 141 0.44 -2.63 -3.96
C THR A 141 1.19 -2.21 -2.70
N LEU A 142 2.07 -3.10 -2.24
CA LEU A 142 2.99 -2.92 -1.13
C LEU A 142 4.40 -3.10 -1.62
N VAL A 143 5.32 -2.26 -1.16
CA VAL A 143 6.74 -2.35 -1.47
C VAL A 143 7.54 -2.34 -0.19
N THR A 144 8.47 -3.30 -0.04
CA THR A 144 9.41 -3.35 1.08
C THR A 144 10.75 -3.95 0.67
N ASP A 145 11.83 -3.27 1.01
CA ASP A 145 13.19 -3.75 0.80
C ASP A 145 13.77 -4.44 2.05
N ASP A 146 13.39 -3.97 3.24
CA ASP A 146 13.92 -4.38 4.53
C ASP A 146 12.97 -5.27 5.37
N GLY A 147 11.69 -5.34 5.02
CA GLY A 147 10.66 -6.03 5.78
C GLY A 147 10.35 -5.40 7.14
N ARG A 148 10.75 -4.15 7.37
CA ARG A 148 10.42 -3.34 8.55
C ARG A 148 9.56 -2.14 8.18
N HIS A 149 9.81 -1.52 7.03
CA HIS A 149 9.03 -0.42 6.51
C HIS A 149 8.41 -0.81 5.17
N MET A 150 7.17 -0.39 4.96
CA MET A 150 6.45 -0.60 3.71
C MET A 150 5.89 0.70 3.20
N ASN A 151 5.94 0.86 1.88
CA ASN A 151 5.09 1.82 1.20
C ASN A 151 3.88 1.10 0.60
N ALA A 152 2.70 1.70 0.72
CA ALA A 152 1.45 1.17 0.20
C ALA A 152 0.79 2.14 -0.77
N PHE A 153 0.12 1.59 -1.77
CA PHE A 153 -0.74 2.33 -2.69
C PHE A 153 -1.99 1.50 -2.86
N HIS A 154 -3.17 2.07 -2.63
CA HIS A 154 -4.40 1.36 -2.93
C HIS A 154 -5.49 2.28 -3.46
N ALA A 155 -6.35 1.70 -4.27
CA ALA A 155 -7.52 2.33 -4.83
C ALA A 155 -8.70 1.36 -4.75
N GLY A 156 -9.87 1.91 -4.51
CA GLY A 156 -11.04 1.12 -4.23
C GLY A 156 -12.31 1.94 -4.19
N SER A 157 -13.32 1.36 -3.58
CA SER A 157 -14.55 2.04 -3.24
C SER A 157 -15.07 1.56 -1.89
N THR A 158 -15.82 2.44 -1.24
CA THR A 158 -16.58 2.10 -0.04
C THR A 158 -18.05 2.40 -0.28
N THR A 159 -18.90 1.54 0.23
CA THR A 159 -20.34 1.77 0.35
C THR A 159 -20.68 1.72 1.82
N THR A 160 -21.53 2.62 2.28
CA THR A 160 -22.10 2.54 3.63
C THR A 160 -23.62 2.70 3.53
N PRO A 161 -24.41 2.16 4.47
CA PRO A 161 -25.87 2.28 4.42
C PRO A 161 -26.38 3.73 4.39
N SER A 162 -25.58 4.67 4.91
CA SER A 162 -25.96 6.07 5.11
C SER A 162 -25.31 7.04 4.12
N GLN A 163 -24.43 6.59 3.23
CA GLN A 163 -23.73 7.47 2.28
C GLN A 163 -23.69 6.87 0.87
N PRO A 164 -23.72 7.70 -0.18
CA PRO A 164 -23.47 7.24 -1.54
C PRO A 164 -22.10 6.57 -1.64
N PRO A 165 -21.93 5.59 -2.55
CA PRO A 165 -20.63 5.00 -2.84
C PRO A 165 -19.58 6.08 -3.16
N ALA A 166 -18.39 5.92 -2.60
CA ALA A 166 -17.26 6.79 -2.83
C ALA A 166 -16.06 5.96 -3.31
N ASN A 167 -15.36 6.45 -4.32
CA ASN A 167 -14.07 5.88 -4.69
C ASN A 167 -13.02 6.41 -3.72
N THR A 168 -12.13 5.55 -3.25
CA THR A 168 -11.09 5.86 -2.27
C THR A 168 -9.71 5.67 -2.87
N PHE A 169 -8.78 6.55 -2.52
CA PHE A 169 -7.42 6.54 -3.02
C PHE A 169 -6.44 6.82 -1.88
N LEU A 170 -5.52 5.90 -1.64
CA LEU A 170 -4.31 6.13 -0.85
C LEU A 170 -3.13 6.25 -1.80
N TYR A 171 -2.63 7.48 -1.97
CA TYR A 171 -1.53 7.77 -2.88
C TYR A 171 -0.16 7.47 -2.30
N VAL A 172 0.03 7.62 -0.98
CA VAL A 172 1.27 7.28 -0.31
C VAL A 172 0.92 6.73 1.06
N GLY A 173 0.93 5.41 1.20
CA GLY A 173 0.84 4.73 2.48
C GLY A 173 2.23 4.45 3.02
N ALA A 174 2.45 4.64 4.32
CA ALA A 174 3.66 4.27 5.04
C ALA A 174 3.28 3.40 6.24
N LEU A 175 3.85 2.19 6.31
CA LEU A 175 3.62 1.27 7.40
C LEU A 175 4.95 0.84 8.02
N THR A 176 4.96 0.75 9.35
CA THR A 176 6.09 0.22 10.11
C THR A 176 5.69 -1.08 10.80
N ARG A 177 6.57 -2.07 10.74
CA ARG A 177 6.38 -3.35 11.43
C ARG A 177 6.29 -3.09 12.94
N SER A 178 5.18 -3.55 13.53
CA SER A 178 5.01 -3.55 14.98
C SER A 178 6.11 -4.41 15.61
N ALA A 179 6.71 -3.94 16.70
CA ALA A 179 7.62 -4.77 17.48
C ALA A 179 6.84 -6.02 17.92
N THR A 180 7.30 -7.21 17.52
CA THR A 180 6.84 -8.44 18.15
C THR A 180 7.23 -8.33 19.62
N GLY A 181 6.24 -8.19 20.50
CA GLY A 181 6.46 -8.39 21.92
C GLY A 181 7.18 -9.73 22.07
N LYS A 182 8.41 -9.70 22.56
CA LYS A 182 8.92 -10.87 23.26
C LYS A 182 8.04 -10.97 24.50
N ASP A 183 7.27 -12.04 24.59
CA ASP A 183 6.70 -12.46 25.86
C ASP A 183 7.82 -12.45 26.90
N GLU A 184 7.55 -11.76 28.00
CA GLU A 184 8.35 -11.76 29.22
C GLU A 184 8.17 -13.09 29.97
#